data_AF-A0A6P1RLZ8-F1
#
_entry.id   AF-A0A6P1RLZ8-F1
#
_cell.length_a   1.000
_cell.length_b   1.000
_cell.length_c   1.000
_cell.angle_alpha   90.00
_cell.angle_beta   90.00
_cell.angle_gamma   90.00
#
_symmetry.space_group_name_H-M   'P 1'
#
loop_
_entity.id
_entity.type
_entity.pdbx_description
1 polymer ?
#
loop_
_entity_poly.entity_id
_entity_poly.type
_entity_poly.pdbx_seq_one_letter_code
_entity_poly.pdbx_strand_id
1 'polypeptide(L)' 'MFRGRRGDLVKILWHVGLGMSLYAKRLDRGKFIWPSASDGAVSISAAQMAYMLGSTGGIRN' A
#
# COMPACT_ATOMS: atom_id res chain seq x y z
N MET A 1 -6.11 3.69 3.13
CA MET A 1 -4.73 3.15 3.06
C MET A 1 -3.73 4.29 3.22
N PHE A 2 -2.55 4.03 3.78
CA PHE A 2 -1.52 5.05 4.02
C PHE A 2 -0.15 4.53 3.59
N ARG A 3 0.68 5.41 3.03
CA ARG A 3 2.07 5.12 2.66
C ARG A 3 3.06 5.76 3.62
N GLY A 4 4.16 5.08 3.93
CA GLY A 4 5.29 5.69 4.61
C GLY A 4 6.05 6.68 3.72
N ARG A 5 6.72 7.68 4.32
CA ARG A 5 7.54 8.67 3.59
C ARG A 5 8.60 8.01 2.68
N ARG A 6 9.22 6.93 3.17
CA ARG A 6 10.23 6.14 2.46
C ARG A 6 9.67 5.27 1.33
N GLY A 7 8.36 5.06 1.28
CA GLY A 7 7.68 4.24 0.26
C GLY A 7 7.78 2.73 0.46
N ASP A 8 8.44 2.27 1.52
CA ASP A 8 8.65 0.86 1.88
C ASP A 8 7.59 0.30 2.85
N LEU A 9 6.65 1.13 3.31
CA LEU A 9 5.60 0.77 4.27
C LEU A 9 4.21 1.09 3.71
N VAL A 10 3.30 0.13 3.83
CA VAL A 10 1.86 0.31 3.63
C VAL A 10 1.10 0.01 4.92
N LYS A 11 0.06 0.80 5.20
CA LYS A 11 -0.93 0.57 6.25
C LYS A 11 -2.33 0.58 5.67
N ILE A 12 -3.14 -0.42 5.99
CA ILE A 12 -4.54 -0.53 5.54
C ILE A 12 -5.39 -0.60 6.80
N LEU A 13 -6.26 0.38 6.97
CA LEU A 13 -7.20 0.46 8.08
C LEU A 13 -8.61 0.21 7.52
N TRP A 14 -9.37 -0.67 8.16
CA TRP A 14 -10.76 -0.94 7.80
C TRP A 14 -11.58 -1.26 9.04
N HIS A 15 -12.89 -1.02 8.95
CA HIS A 15 -13.82 -1.42 9.99
C HIS A 15 -14.24 -2.87 9.76
N VAL A 16 -14.20 -3.67 10.82
CA VAL A 16 -14.88 -4.96 10.94
C VAL A 16 -16.01 -4.74 11.93
N GLY A 17 -17.19 -5.34 11.81
CA GLY A 17 -18.40 -4.91 12.56
C GLY A 17 -18.30 -4.72 14.08
N LEU A 18 -17.22 -5.20 14.72
CA LEU A 18 -16.92 -5.07 16.15
C LEU A 18 -15.81 -4.05 16.47
N GLY A 19 -15.17 -3.42 15.48
CA GLY A 19 -14.09 -2.48 15.70
C GLY A 19 -13.20 -2.22 14.46
N MET A 20 -12.01 -1.69 14.68
CA MET A 20 -11.07 -1.38 13.60
C MET A 20 -10.00 -2.47 13.47
N SER A 21 -9.68 -2.85 12.24
CA SER A 21 -8.58 -3.73 11.90
C SER A 21 -7.50 -2.97 11.13
N LEU A 22 -6.23 -3.26 11.44
CA LEU A 22 -5.06 -2.67 10.79
C LEU A 22 -4.14 -3.76 10.25
N TYR A 23 -3.84 -3.68 8.96
CA TYR A 23 -2.77 -4.43 8.32
C TYR A 23 -1.59 -3.50 8.02
N ALA A 24 -0.38 -3.94 8.35
CA ALA A 24 0.84 -3.22 8.02
C ALA A 24 1.87 -4.16 7.37
N LYS A 25 2.38 -3.79 6.20
CA LYS A 25 3.45 -4.51 5.50
C LYS A 25 4.61 -3.57 5.21
N ARG A 26 5.79 -3.97 5.64
CA ARG A 26 7.05 -3.29 5.33
C ARG A 26 7.89 -4.18 4.43
N LEU A 27 8.49 -3.61 3.39
CA LEU A 27 9.46 -4.29 2.56
C LEU A 27 10.83 -4.20 3.21
N ASP A 28 11.57 -5.31 3.27
CA ASP A 28 12.96 -5.31 3.74
C ASP A 28 13.90 -4.64 2.72
N ARG A 29 13.55 -4.73 1.43
CA ARG A 29 14.27 -4.08 0.32
C ARG A 29 13.29 -3.54 -0.72
N GLY A 30 13.63 -2.39 -1.31
CA GLY A 30 12.82 -1.75 -2.35
C GLY A 30 11.71 -0.85 -1.81
N LYS A 31 10.79 -0.45 -2.70
CA LYS A 31 9.65 0.42 -2.42
C LYS A 31 8.43 -0.12 -3.15
N PHE A 32 7.24 0.12 -2.60
CA PHE A 32 6.01 -0.06 -3.36
C PHE A 32 5.93 0.98 -4.49
N ILE A 33 5.30 0.59 -5.59
CA ILE A 33 4.94 1.53 -6.66
C ILE A 33 3.70 2.29 -6.18
N TRP A 34 3.90 3.53 -5.73
CA TRP A 34 2.80 4.38 -5.29
C TRP A 34 2.32 5.25 -6.44
N PRO A 35 1.00 5.32 -6.69
CA PRO A 35 0.47 6.36 -7.57
C PRO A 35 0.72 7.74 -6.95
N SER A 36 1.02 8.72 -7.79
CA SER A 36 1.12 10.12 -7.38
C SER A 36 -0.25 10.59 -6.91
N ALA A 37 -0.35 11.02 -5.66
CA ALA A 37 -1.54 11.65 -5.13
C ALA A 37 -1.42 13.16 -5.32
N SER A 38 -2.16 13.73 -6.27
CA SER A 38 -2.14 15.17 -6.58
C SER A 38 -2.68 16.00 -5.40
N ASP A 39 -3.75 15.54 -4.77
CA ASP A 39 -4.45 16.25 -3.69
C ASP A 39 -4.33 15.53 -2.33
N GLY A 40 -3.22 14.81 -2.11
CA GLY A 40 -2.95 14.08 -0.87
C GLY A 40 -3.72 12.77 -0.68
N ALA A 41 -4.73 12.49 -1.51
CA ALA A 41 -5.44 11.21 -1.59
C ALA A 41 -5.62 10.77 -3.04
N VAL A 42 -5.71 9.45 -3.26
CA VAL A 42 -6.01 8.85 -4.56
C VAL A 42 -6.79 7.55 -4.35
N SER A 43 -7.83 7.35 -5.15
CA SER A 43 -8.58 6.10 -5.17
C SER A 43 -7.78 5.03 -5.89
N ILE A 44 -7.69 3.85 -5.30
CA ILE A 44 -7.01 2.69 -5.88
C ILE A 44 -7.99 1.53 -5.93
N SER A 45 -8.06 0.83 -7.07
CA SER A 45 -8.90 -0.34 -7.24
C SER A 45 -8.31 -1.56 -6.52
N ALA A 46 -9.15 -2.57 -6.25
CA ALA A 46 -8.69 -3.82 -5.65
C ALA A 46 -7.57 -4.50 -6.48
N ALA A 47 -7.63 -4.42 -7.81
CA ALA A 47 -6.62 -4.99 -8.69
C ALA A 47 -5.27 -4.24 -8.59
N GLN A 48 -5.30 -2.91 -8.56
CA GLN A 48 -4.10 -2.09 -8.37
C GLN A 48 -3.47 -2.35 -6.99
N MET A 49 -4.31 -2.49 -5.97
CA MET A 49 -3.86 -2.85 -4.62
C MET A 49 -3.24 -4.24 -4.56
N ALA A 50 -3.85 -5.24 -5.21
CA ALA A 50 -3.31 -6.59 -5.30
C ALA A 50 -1.95 -6.61 -6.01
N TYR A 51 -1.79 -5.85 -7.10
CA TYR A 51 -0.51 -5.70 -7.79
C TYR A 51 0.57 -5.10 -6.88
N MET A 52 0.24 -4.05 -6.12
CA MET A 52 1.16 -3.44 -5.16
C MET A 52 1.58 -4.40 -4.04
N LEU A 53 0.63 -5.18 -3.50
CA LEU A 53 0.88 -6.08 -2.37
C LEU A 53 1.52 -7.41 -2.78
N GLY A 54 1.22 -7.89 -3.99
CA GLY A 54 1.68 -9.14 -4.58
C GLY A 54 3.07 -9.05 -5.21
N SER A 55 3.69 -7.86 -5.25
CA SER A 55 5.09 -7.69 -5.66
C SER A 55 6.06 -8.29 -4.63
N THR A 56 6.10 -9.62 -4.60
CA THR A 56 7.18 -10.40 -4.04
C THR A 56 8.20 -10.58 -5.18
N GLY A 57 9.11 -9.61 -5.34
CA GLY A 57 10.32 -9.78 -6.16
C GLY A 57 10.20 -9.42 -7.65
N GLY A 58 10.57 -8.18 -7.98
CA GLY A 58 11.34 -7.86 -9.18
C GLY A 58 10.60 -7.67 -10.49
N ILE A 59 10.36 -6.41 -10.87
CA ILE A 59 10.82 -5.90 -12.17
C ILE A 59 11.18 -4.44 -12.02
N ARG A 60 12.49 -4.18 -11.97
CA ARG A 60 13.06 -2.90 -12.39
C ARG A 60 12.96 -2.88 -13.91
N ASN A 61 12.43 -1.81 -14.47
CA ASN A 61 13.02 -1.21 -15.65
C ASN A 61 13.44 0.20 -15.24
#